data_AF-A0A965XWR8-F1
#
_entry.id   AF-A0A965XWR8-F1
#
_cell.length_a   1.000
_cell.length_b   1.000
_cell.length_c   1.000
_cell.angle_alpha   90.00
_cell.angle_beta   90.00
_cell.angle_gamma   90.00
#
_symmetry.space_group_name_H-M   'P 1'
#
loop_
_entity.id
_entity.type
_entity.pdbx_description
1 polymer ?
#
loop_
_entity_poly.entity_id
_entity_poly.type
_entity_poly.pdbx_seq_one_letter_code
_entity_poly.pdbx_strand_id
1 'polypeptide(L)'
;MDIIYQVLKVVGSLGLFLYGMTLLSESLQKVAGDKMRSILASMTSNSFKRVLTGLFITAIIQSSSATTVMVVSFVNAGLLSLAQSVGV
;
A
#
# COMPACT_ATOMS: atom_id res chain seq x y z
N MET A 1 -11.42 27.84 -21.53
CA MET A 1 -12.40 26.95 -20.88
C MET A 1 -11.76 25.64 -20.41
N ASP A 2 -10.71 25.13 -21.07
CA ASP A 2 -10.11 23.82 -20.77
C ASP A 2 -9.42 23.70 -19.40
N ILE A 3 -8.77 24.76 -18.92
CA ILE A 3 -8.07 24.77 -17.62
C ILE A 3 -9.06 24.54 -16.47
N ILE A 4 -10.26 25.15 -16.54
CA ILE A 4 -11.30 24.99 -15.52
C ILE A 4 -11.80 23.54 -15.49
N TYR A 5 -12.00 22.90 -16.65
CA TYR A 5 -12.38 21.49 -16.73
C TYR A 5 -11.27 20.56 -16.24
N GLN A 6 -9.99 20.86 -16.50
CA GLN A 6 -8.87 20.08 -15.98
C GLN A 6 -8.76 20.17 -14.46
N VAL A 7 -8.89 21.38 -13.91
CA VAL A 7 -8.88 21.59 -12.45
C VAL A 7 -10.05 20.86 -11.80
N LEU A 8 -11.26 20.95 -12.35
CA LEU A 8 -12.42 20.20 -11.85
C LEU A 8 -12.19 18.67 -11.90
N LYS A 9 -11.59 18.15 -12.97
CA LYS A 9 -11.28 16.71 -13.09
C LYS A 9 -10.27 16.26 -12.04
N VAL A 10 -9.18 17.02 -11.84
CA VAL A 10 -8.16 16.69 -10.84
C VAL A 10 -8.76 16.70 -9.45
N VAL A 11 -9.49 17.75 -9.09
CA VAL A 11 -10.16 17.87 -7.78
C VAL A 11 -11.21 16.77 -7.58
N GLY A 12 -12.00 16.44 -8.62
CA GLY A 12 -12.99 15.36 -8.57
C GLY A 12 -12.35 13.99 -8.40
N SER A 13 -11.28 13.68 -9.14
CA SER A 13 -10.54 12.43 -9.01
C SER A 13 -9.85 12.30 -7.65
N LEU A 14 -9.31 13.40 -7.12
CA LEU A 14 -8.69 13.44 -5.81
C LEU A 14 -9.73 13.23 -4.70
N GLY A 15 -10.91 13.86 -4.81
CA GLY A 15 -12.02 13.65 -3.88
C GLY A 15 -12.49 12.19 -3.85
N LEU A 16 -12.68 11.58 -5.03
CA LEU A 16 -13.01 10.15 -5.13
C LEU A 16 -11.91 9.24 -4.59
N PHE A 17 -10.64 9.57 -4.83
CA PHE A 17 -9.50 8.83 -4.31
C PHE A 17 -9.42 8.88 -2.78
N LEU A 18 -9.52 10.09 -2.19
CA LEU A 18 -9.52 10.28 -0.74
C LEU A 18 -10.71 9.55 -0.09
N TYR A 19 -11.91 9.65 -0.69
CA TYR A 19 -13.08 8.91 -0.23
C TYR A 19 -12.88 7.39 -0.29
N GLY A 20 -12.32 6.89 -1.39
CA GLY A 20 -11.97 5.48 -1.55
C GLY A 20 -10.97 4.99 -0.51
N MET A 21 -9.96 5.79 -0.16
CA MET A 21 -9.01 5.45 0.90
C MET A 21 -9.67 5.38 2.28
N THR A 22 -10.57 6.32 2.59
CA THR A 22 -11.32 6.28 3.85
C THR A 22 -12.22 5.05 3.92
N LEU A 23 -12.95 4.75 2.85
CA LEU A 23 -13.81 3.58 2.74
C LEU A 23 -13.02 2.26 2.87
N LEU A 24 -11.83 2.21 2.26
CA LEU A 24 -10.91 1.08 2.41
C LEU A 24 -10.47 0.91 3.85
N SER A 25 -10.12 2.00 4.55
CA SER A 25 -9.68 1.95 5.95
C SER A 25 -10.79 1.45 6.87
N GLU A 26 -12.03 1.93 6.70
CA GLU A 26 -13.19 1.47 7.47
C GLU A 26 -13.56 0.02 7.16
N SER A 27 -13.54 -0.36 5.89
CA SER A 27 -13.84 -1.74 5.45
C SER A 27 -12.77 -2.70 5.95
N LEU A 28 -11.51 -2.31 5.88
CA LEU A 28 -10.41 -3.06 6.47
C LEU A 28 -10.58 -3.14 7.98
N GLN A 29 -10.90 -2.07 8.71
CA GLN A 29 -11.15 -2.18 10.16
C GLN A 29 -12.31 -3.12 10.50
N LYS A 30 -13.41 -3.08 9.73
CA LYS A 30 -14.55 -4.00 9.89
C LYS A 30 -14.20 -5.46 9.61
N VAL A 31 -13.41 -5.72 8.56
CA VAL A 31 -12.99 -7.07 8.17
C VAL A 31 -11.81 -7.56 9.01
N ALA A 32 -10.98 -6.64 9.49
CA ALA A 32 -9.73 -6.89 10.21
C ALA A 32 -9.85 -7.04 11.72
N GLY A 33 -11.07 -7.13 12.25
CA GLY A 33 -11.31 -7.55 13.64
C GLY A 33 -10.80 -8.98 13.91
N ASP A 34 -11.57 -9.77 14.65
CA ASP A 34 -11.11 -11.08 15.14
C ASP A 34 -10.70 -12.07 14.03
N LYS A 35 -11.25 -11.93 12.82
CA LYS A 35 -10.88 -12.74 11.65
C LYS A 35 -9.46 -12.48 11.15
N MET A 36 -9.01 -11.23 11.03
CA MET A 36 -7.64 -10.95 10.58
C MET A 36 -6.63 -11.31 11.66
N ARG A 37 -6.96 -11.12 12.94
CA ARG A 37 -6.13 -11.60 14.05
C ARG A 37 -5.95 -13.13 14.00
N SER A 38 -7.02 -13.87 13.73
CA SER A 38 -6.99 -15.33 13.56
C SER A 38 -6.24 -15.78 12.30
N ILE A 39 -6.42 -15.08 11.17
CA ILE A 39 -5.72 -15.36 9.90
C ILE A 39 -4.22 -15.08 10.04
N LEU A 40 -3.84 -13.96 10.66
CA LEU A 40 -2.45 -13.62 10.94
C LEU A 40 -1.83 -14.60 11.94
N ALA A 41 -2.55 -14.97 13.01
CA ALA A 41 -2.09 -16.00 13.95
C ALA A 41 -1.89 -17.36 13.26
N SER A 42 -2.82 -17.76 12.38
CA SER A 42 -2.73 -18.99 11.58
C SER A 42 -1.57 -18.96 10.57
N MET A 43 -1.35 -17.84 9.88
CA MET A 43 -0.22 -17.64 8.98
C MET A 43 1.13 -17.66 9.70
N THR A 44 1.17 -17.20 10.94
CA THR A 44 2.40 -17.12 11.75
C THR A 44 2.67 -18.39 12.56
N SER A 45 1.66 -19.26 12.72
CA SER A 45 1.68 -20.43 13.60
C SER A 45 2.74 -21.50 13.29
N ASN A 46 3.23 -21.55 12.05
CA ASN A 46 4.20 -22.57 11.63
C ASN A 46 5.31 -21.93 10.80
N SER A 47 6.57 -22.19 11.13
CA SER A 47 7.75 -21.66 10.42
C SER A 47 7.70 -21.92 8.92
N PHE A 48 7.15 -23.07 8.50
CA PHE A 48 7.01 -23.39 7.08
C PHE A 48 5.97 -22.51 6.38
N LYS A 49 4.83 -22.23 7.03
CA LYS A 49 3.78 -21.34 6.50
C LYS A 49 4.24 -19.89 6.43
N ARG A 50 5.02 -19.42 7.40
CA ARG A 50 5.62 -18.07 7.37
C ARG A 50 6.52 -17.88 6.16
N VAL A 51 7.44 -18.83 5.91
CA VAL A 51 8.35 -18.76 4.75
C VAL A 51 7.56 -18.83 3.45
N LEU A 52 6.60 -19.74 3.33
CA LEU A 52 5.81 -19.90 2.10
C LEU A 52 4.98 -18.66 1.79
N THR A 53 4.36 -18.03 2.80
CA THR A 53 3.52 -16.85 2.56
C THR A 53 4.35 -15.60 2.32
N GLY A 54 5.50 -15.45 3.00
CA GLY A 54 6.48 -14.41 2.70
C GLY A 54 7.00 -14.53 1.27
N LEU A 55 7.37 -15.75 0.86
CA LEU A 55 7.82 -16.03 -0.51
C LEU A 55 6.72 -15.77 -1.54
N PHE A 56 5.46 -16.08 -1.25
CA PHE A 56 4.34 -15.80 -2.14
C PHE A 56 4.08 -14.28 -2.30
N ILE A 57 4.09 -13.53 -1.19
CA ILE A 57 3.94 -12.07 -1.23
C ILE A 57 5.11 -11.42 -1.97
N THR A 58 6.36 -11.86 -1.71
CA THR A 58 7.54 -11.39 -2.43
C THR A 58 7.49 -11.77 -3.91
N ALA A 59 6.98 -12.95 -4.27
CA ALA A 59 6.80 -13.36 -5.65
C ALA A 59 5.73 -12.52 -6.38
N ILE A 60 4.71 -12.04 -5.68
CA ILE A 60 3.70 -11.13 -6.26
C ILE A 60 4.24 -9.69 -6.38
N ILE A 61 4.92 -9.21 -5.33
CA ILE A 61 5.49 -7.85 -5.28
C ILE A 61 6.81 -7.74 -6.05
N GLN A 62 7.30 -8.83 -6.66
CA GLN A 62 8.56 -9.00 -7.43
C GLN A 62 8.83 -7.97 -8.55
N SER A 63 7.99 -6.97 -8.71
CA SER A 63 8.29 -5.81 -9.52
C SER A 63 9.31 -4.92 -8.82
N SER A 64 10.58 -5.10 -9.19
CA SER A 64 11.67 -4.17 -8.83
C SER A 64 11.29 -2.72 -9.17
N SER A 65 10.56 -2.52 -10.27
CA SER A 65 10.04 -1.21 -10.71
C SER A 65 8.99 -0.63 -9.76
N ALA A 66 8.09 -1.46 -9.21
CA ALA A 66 7.10 -0.99 -8.23
C ALA A 66 7.78 -0.59 -6.92
N THR A 67 8.79 -1.34 -6.49
CA THR A 67 9.62 -1.00 -5.33
C THR A 67 10.35 0.33 -5.52
N THR A 68 11.00 0.54 -6.68
CA THR A 68 11.68 1.81 -6.97
C THR A 68 10.71 3.01 -6.97
N VAL A 69 9.53 2.87 -7.58
CA VAL A 69 8.52 3.93 -7.60
C VAL A 69 8.01 4.26 -6.19
N MET A 70 7.88 3.25 -5.33
CA MET A 70 7.45 3.41 -3.94
C MET A 70 8.52 4.12 -3.10
N VAL A 71 9.79 3.72 -3.23
CA VAL A 71 10.92 4.37 -2.54
C VAL A 71 11.04 5.83 -2.97
N VAL A 72 10.96 6.13 -4.27
CA VAL A 72 10.98 7.51 -4.79
C VAL A 72 9.80 8.33 -4.24
N SER A 73 8.61 7.72 -4.14
CA SER A 73 7.42 8.37 -3.57
C SER A 73 7.57 8.66 -2.08
N PHE A 74 8.22 7.77 -1.31
CA PHE A 74 8.49 7.98 0.11
C PHE A 74 9.59 9.01 0.38
N VAL A 75 10.59 9.12 -0.50
CA VAL A 75 11.56 10.23 -0.44
C VAL A 75 10.88 11.56 -0.71
N ASN A 76 10.04 11.61 -1.74
CA ASN A 76 9.30 12.83 -2.09
C ASN A 76 8.31 13.25 -0.99
N ALA A 77 7.74 12.28 -0.26
CA ALA A 77 6.89 12.53 0.90
C ALA A 77 7.66 12.89 2.19
N GLY A 78 9.01 12.88 2.15
CA GLY A 78 9.86 13.15 3.32
C GLY A 78 9.89 12.03 4.37
N LEU A 79 9.33 10.86 4.04
CA LEU A 79 9.24 9.71 4.93
C LEU A 79 10.55 8.89 4.95
N LEU A 80 11.38 9.02 3.91
CA LEU A 80 12.71 8.42 3.81
C LEU A 80 13.73 9.47 3.37
N SER A 81 14.90 9.47 3.98
CA SER A 81 16.03 10.26 3.50
C SER A 81 16.67 9.60 2.28
N LEU A 82 17.26 10.41 1.38
CA LEU A 82 17.96 9.90 0.18
C LEU A 82 19.01 8.83 0.53
N ALA A 83 19.69 8.99 1.67
CA ALA A 83 20.69 8.05 2.15
C ALA A 83 20.10 6.68 2.55
N GLN A 84 18.88 6.66 3.08
CA GLN A 84 18.17 5.41 3.41
C GLN A 84 17.63 4.70 2.17
N SER A 85 17.34 5.45 1.11
CA SER A 85 16.80 4.91 -0.16
C SER A 85 17.84 4.19 -1.01
N VAL A 86 19.13 4.51 -0.85
CA VAL A 86 20.22 3.89 -1.62
C VAL A 86 20.41 2.40 -1.25
N GLY A 87 19.97 1.98 -0.07
CA GLY A 87 20.13 0.61 0.42
C GLY A 87 18.96 -0.34 0.15
N VAL A 88 17.90 0.10 -0.54
CA VAL A 88 16.67 -0.65 -0.83
C VAL A 88 16.62 -1.03 -2.31
#